data_AF-A0A919Y9F4-F1
#
_entry.id   AF-A0A919Y9F4-F1
#
_cell.length_a   1.000
_cell.length_b   1.000
_cell.length_c   1.000
_cell.angle_alpha   90.00
_cell.angle_beta   90.00
_cell.angle_gamma   90.00
#
_symmetry.space_group_name_H-M   'P 1'
#
loop_
_entity.id
_entity.type
_entity.pdbx_description
1 polymer ?
#
loop_
_entity_poly.entity_id
_entity_poly.type
_entity_poly.pdbx_seq_one_letter_code
_entity_poly.pdbx_strand_id
1 'polypeptide(L)'
;MTAFQSKGTNSKASILISMVKTKLRLKVPQLIDALNGRVRNHHRQMIRMHYDHLKYLETHIQDLETLIDKLLSPYQKETDLLVTIPGIKKDAAASILAEISANMSNFPSEGHLASWGGLSPGNNESAGKKRSTRVKEINI
;
A
#
# COMPACT_ATOMS: atom_id res chain seq x y z
N MET A 1 -22.83 39.97 41.63
CA MET A 1 -22.99 38.52 41.89
C MET A 1 -23.26 37.86 40.55
N THR A 2 -22.40 37.06 39.94
CA THR A 2 -21.19 36.40 40.40
C THR A 2 -20.32 36.18 39.16
N ALA A 3 -19.09 36.66 39.23
CA ALA A 3 -18.05 36.36 38.26
C ALA A 3 -17.58 34.92 38.45
N PHE A 4 -17.28 34.20 37.37
CA PHE A 4 -15.99 33.49 37.25
C PHE A 4 -15.76 33.05 35.81
N GLN A 5 -14.72 33.60 35.18
CA GLN A 5 -14.09 33.01 34.01
C GLN A 5 -13.58 31.61 34.39
N SER A 6 -13.90 30.58 33.61
CA SER A 6 -13.05 29.39 33.49
C SER A 6 -12.43 29.39 32.10
N LYS A 7 -11.36 30.17 31.97
CA LYS A 7 -10.37 30.03 30.90
C LYS A 7 -9.66 28.68 31.09
N GLY A 8 -10.16 27.62 30.45
CA GLY A 8 -9.53 26.29 30.51
C GLY A 8 -9.71 25.40 29.28
N THR A 9 -10.58 25.78 28.33
CA THR A 9 -11.03 24.89 27.25
C THR A 9 -10.40 25.15 25.87
N ASN A 10 -9.60 26.20 25.71
CA ASN A 10 -9.16 26.64 24.37
C ASN A 10 -7.92 25.93 23.81
N SER A 11 -7.28 25.04 24.58
CA SER A 11 -6.05 24.33 24.15
C SER A 11 -6.32 23.00 23.44
N LYS A 12 -7.32 22.22 23.87
CA LYS A 12 -7.60 20.89 23.26
C LYS A 12 -8.30 21.00 21.91
N ALA A 13 -9.22 21.95 21.77
CA ALA A 13 -9.91 22.22 20.50
C ALA A 13 -8.94 22.78 19.45
N SER A 14 -8.03 23.68 19.85
CA SER A 14 -7.00 24.21 18.94
C SER A 14 -6.04 23.11 18.46
N ILE A 15 -5.64 22.20 19.35
CA ILE A 15 -4.84 21.02 19.00
C ILE A 15 -5.60 20.15 17.98
N LEU A 16 -6.87 19.83 18.22
CA LEU A 16 -7.67 19.01 17.30
C LEU A 16 -7.75 19.66 15.91
N ILE A 17 -8.03 20.96 15.83
CA ILE A 17 -8.10 21.69 14.55
C ILE A 17 -6.78 21.59 13.77
N SER A 18 -5.63 21.63 14.46
CA SER A 18 -4.31 21.50 13.81
C SER A 18 -4.06 20.10 13.23
N MET A 19 -4.69 19.07 13.81
CA MET A 19 -4.54 17.66 13.41
C MET A 19 -5.51 17.24 12.29
N VAL A 20 -6.61 17.96 12.10
CA VAL A 20 -7.64 17.63 11.10
C VAL A 20 -7.20 18.04 9.69
N LYS A 21 -7.23 17.08 8.76
CA LYS A 21 -6.78 17.26 7.36
C LYS A 21 -7.91 17.10 6.34
N THR A 22 -7.73 17.73 5.18
CA THR A 22 -8.55 17.51 3.97
C THR A 22 -10.06 17.68 4.24
N LYS A 23 -10.90 16.74 3.76
CA LYS A 23 -12.37 16.79 3.88
C LYS A 23 -12.87 16.79 5.32
N LEU A 24 -12.04 16.33 6.25
CA LEU A 24 -12.39 16.26 7.66
C LEU A 24 -12.43 17.66 8.31
N ARG A 25 -11.78 18.68 7.70
CA ARG A 25 -11.84 20.08 8.15
C ARG A 25 -13.26 20.66 8.12
N LEU A 26 -14.09 20.21 7.18
CA LEU A 26 -15.49 20.63 7.08
C LEU A 26 -16.33 20.17 8.27
N LYS A 27 -15.86 19.14 9.00
CA LYS A 27 -16.56 18.52 10.13
C LYS A 27 -16.00 18.95 11.50
N VAL A 28 -15.12 19.94 11.54
CA VAL A 28 -14.50 20.43 12.78
C VAL A 28 -15.52 20.75 13.88
N PRO A 29 -16.65 21.45 13.61
CA PRO A 29 -17.65 21.70 14.66
C PRO A 29 -18.20 20.41 15.28
N GLN A 30 -18.52 19.43 14.44
CA GLN A 30 -19.05 18.12 14.87
C GLN A 30 -18.01 17.30 15.65
N LEU A 31 -16.73 17.43 15.30
CA LEU A 31 -15.64 16.78 16.03
C LEU A 31 -15.43 17.39 17.41
N ILE A 32 -15.54 18.72 17.53
CA ILE A 32 -15.49 19.41 18.83
C ILE A 32 -16.67 18.98 19.70
N ASP A 33 -17.87 18.87 19.12
CA ASP A 33 -19.05 18.37 19.84
C ASP A 33 -18.89 16.92 20.27
N ALA A 34 -18.32 16.05 19.41
CA ALA A 34 -18.06 14.66 19.73
C ALA A 34 -17.05 14.46 20.87
N LEU A 35 -16.14 15.42 21.11
CA LEU A 35 -15.22 15.39 22.27
C LEU A 35 -15.96 15.46 23.61
N ASN A 36 -17.21 15.97 23.62
CA ASN A 36 -18.05 16.00 24.81
C ASN A 36 -18.78 14.66 25.08
N GLY A 37 -18.52 13.62 24.27
CA GLY A 37 -19.07 12.28 24.45
C GLY A 37 -18.54 11.57 25.70
N ARG A 38 -19.35 10.64 26.25
CA ARG A 38 -18.96 9.82 27.42
C ARG A 38 -18.17 8.59 27.00
N VAL A 39 -16.84 8.61 27.19
CA VAL A 39 -15.97 7.44 26.98
C VAL A 39 -15.63 6.79 28.32
N ARG A 40 -16.17 5.59 28.58
CA ARG A 40 -15.88 4.78 29.76
C ARG A 40 -14.49 4.15 29.67
N ASN A 41 -13.95 3.68 30.80
CA ASN A 41 -12.59 3.12 30.84
C ASN A 41 -12.39 1.94 29.89
N HIS A 42 -13.35 1.01 29.81
CA HIS A 42 -13.24 -0.13 28.89
C HIS A 42 -13.24 0.30 27.41
N HIS A 43 -13.98 1.34 27.02
CA HIS A 43 -13.91 1.90 25.67
C HIS A 43 -12.50 2.44 25.36
N ARG A 44 -11.87 3.15 26.31
CA ARG A 44 -10.49 3.65 26.14
C ARG A 44 -9.49 2.50 25.99
N GLN A 45 -9.67 1.44 26.78
CA GLN A 45 -8.82 0.25 26.68
C GLN A 45 -8.94 -0.42 25.31
N MET A 46 -10.16 -0.63 24.80
CA MET A 46 -10.36 -1.20 23.46
C MET A 46 -9.76 -0.31 22.35
N ILE A 47 -10.02 1.00 22.39
CA ILE A 47 -9.43 1.96 21.42
C ILE A 47 -7.91 1.90 21.47
N ARG A 48 -7.33 1.82 22.69
CA ARG A 48 -5.89 1.72 22.87
C ARG A 48 -5.33 0.43 22.26
N MET A 49 -5.97 -0.71 22.50
CA MET A 49 -5.56 -2.00 21.91
C MET A 49 -5.57 -1.96 20.38
N HIS A 50 -6.62 -1.39 19.78
CA HIS A 50 -6.68 -1.22 18.31
C HIS A 50 -5.59 -0.29 17.80
N TYR A 51 -5.36 0.83 18.48
CA TYR A 51 -4.32 1.78 18.11
C TYR A 51 -2.91 1.16 18.20
N ASP A 52 -2.64 0.41 19.27
CA ASP A 52 -1.36 -0.27 19.44
C ASP A 52 -1.16 -1.34 18.34
N HIS A 53 -2.22 -2.04 17.93
CA HIS A 53 -2.15 -2.99 16.82
C HIS A 53 -1.92 -2.29 15.46
N LEU A 54 -2.56 -1.16 15.20
CA LEU A 54 -2.28 -0.36 13.99
C LEU A 54 -0.80 0.04 13.95
N LYS A 55 -0.26 0.54 15.07
CA LYS A 55 1.14 0.93 15.16
C LYS A 55 2.09 -0.26 14.95
N TYR A 56 1.74 -1.43 15.47
CA TYR A 56 2.49 -2.66 15.25
C TYR A 56 2.55 -3.01 13.76
N LEU A 57 1.41 -2.96 13.05
CA LEU A 57 1.34 -3.24 11.62
C LEU A 57 2.11 -2.21 10.79
N GLU A 58 1.99 -0.91 11.12
CA GLU A 58 2.79 0.16 10.48
C GLU A 58 4.29 -0.08 10.63
N THR A 59 4.73 -0.51 11.82
CA THR A 59 6.15 -0.84 12.06
C THR A 59 6.58 -2.05 11.21
N HIS A 60 5.75 -3.09 11.14
CA HIS A 60 6.05 -4.28 10.34
C HIS A 60 6.11 -4.00 8.84
N ILE A 61 5.25 -3.11 8.33
CA ILE A 61 5.32 -2.65 6.95
C ILE A 61 6.69 -2.00 6.69
N GLN A 62 7.14 -1.11 7.58
CA GLN A 62 8.43 -0.44 7.43
C GLN A 62 9.63 -1.41 7.50
N ASP A 63 9.56 -2.41 8.38
CA ASP A 63 10.58 -3.44 8.51
C ASP A 63 10.66 -4.29 7.23
N LEU A 64 9.52 -4.64 6.65
CA LEU A 64 9.45 -5.36 5.38
C LEU A 64 9.97 -4.53 4.21
N GLU A 65 9.59 -3.25 4.10
CA GLU A 65 10.15 -2.34 3.09
C GLU A 65 11.68 -2.27 3.19
N THR A 66 12.21 -2.17 4.41
CA THR A 66 13.67 -2.15 4.65
C THR A 66 14.34 -3.46 4.25
N LEU A 67 13.67 -4.59 4.48
CA LEU A 67 14.16 -5.90 4.08
C LEU A 67 14.15 -6.07 2.56
N ILE A 68 13.07 -5.65 1.89
CA ILE A 68 12.97 -5.64 0.42
C ILE A 68 14.13 -4.82 -0.16
N ASP A 69 14.40 -3.63 0.39
CA ASP A 69 15.49 -2.77 -0.07
C ASP A 69 16.87 -3.44 0.05
N LYS A 70 17.11 -4.16 1.16
CA LYS A 70 18.35 -4.93 1.33
C LYS A 70 18.47 -6.06 0.31
N LEU A 71 17.38 -6.77 0.03
CA LEU A 71 17.35 -7.85 -0.96
C LEU A 71 17.48 -7.34 -2.39
N LEU A 72 17.02 -6.12 -2.69
CA LEU A 72 17.18 -5.48 -3.98
C LEU A 72 18.55 -4.86 -4.21
N SER A 73 19.34 -4.61 -3.16
CA SER A 73 20.67 -3.99 -3.28
C SER A 73 21.59 -4.64 -4.34
N PRO A 74 21.63 -5.98 -4.52
CA PRO A 74 22.40 -6.60 -5.59
C PRO A 74 21.84 -6.35 -7.01
N TYR A 75 20.55 -6.01 -7.12
CA TYR A 75 19.79 -5.86 -8.37
C TYR A 75 19.37 -4.41 -8.64
N GLN A 76 20.16 -3.45 -8.14
CA GLN A 76 19.82 -2.04 -8.22
C GLN A 76 19.72 -1.57 -9.68
N LYS A 77 20.60 -2.05 -10.55
CA LYS A 77 20.60 -1.66 -11.98
C LYS A 77 19.32 -2.10 -12.68
N GLU A 78 18.89 -3.32 -12.44
CA GLU A 78 17.67 -3.90 -12.99
C GLU A 78 16.45 -3.18 -12.44
N THR A 79 16.45 -2.87 -11.15
CA THR A 79 15.37 -2.12 -10.49
C THR A 79 15.26 -0.71 -11.07
N ASP A 80 16.37 0.00 -11.23
CA ASP A 80 16.40 1.36 -11.80
C ASP A 80 15.86 1.37 -13.23
N LEU A 81 16.24 0.38 -14.05
CA LEU A 81 15.71 0.23 -15.40
C LEU A 81 14.18 0.01 -15.40
N LEU A 82 13.67 -0.87 -14.53
CA LEU A 82 12.23 -1.13 -14.44
C LEU A 82 11.44 0.12 -14.01
N VAL A 83 11.98 0.92 -13.09
CA VAL A 83 11.34 2.15 -12.61
C VAL A 83 11.28 3.24 -13.69
N THR A 84 12.07 3.14 -14.77
CA THR A 84 11.93 4.06 -15.92
C THR A 84 10.63 3.85 -16.71
N ILE A 85 9.98 2.70 -16.56
CA ILE A 85 8.72 2.38 -17.25
C ILE A 85 7.58 3.17 -16.59
N PRO A 86 6.83 4.00 -17.35
CA PRO A 86 5.72 4.77 -16.79
C PRO A 86 4.71 3.89 -16.06
N GLY A 87 4.43 4.22 -14.79
CA GLY A 87 3.50 3.46 -13.94
C GLY A 87 4.15 2.37 -13.10
N ILE A 88 5.41 2.03 -13.33
CA ILE A 88 6.16 1.07 -12.50
C ILE A 88 6.90 1.83 -11.39
N LYS A 89 6.57 1.53 -10.14
CA LYS A 89 7.26 2.03 -8.95
C LYS A 89 8.20 0.96 -8.39
N LYS A 90 9.05 1.32 -7.43
CA LYS A 90 10.02 0.43 -6.79
C LYS A 90 9.40 -0.89 -6.32
N ASP A 91 8.25 -0.83 -5.62
CA ASP A 91 7.59 -2.03 -5.11
C ASP A 91 7.11 -2.95 -6.24
N ALA A 92 6.59 -2.37 -7.33
CA ALA A 92 6.19 -3.12 -8.51
C ALA A 92 7.39 -3.72 -9.25
N ALA A 93 8.50 -2.97 -9.35
CA ALA A 93 9.75 -3.49 -9.90
C ALA A 93 10.31 -4.64 -9.05
N ALA A 94 10.21 -4.54 -7.73
CA ALA A 94 10.59 -5.60 -6.79
C ALA A 94 9.74 -6.86 -7.00
N SER A 95 8.43 -6.71 -7.13
CA SER A 95 7.53 -7.83 -7.44
C SER A 95 7.88 -8.46 -8.78
N ILE A 96 8.10 -7.67 -9.83
CA ILE A 96 8.50 -8.20 -11.15
C ILE A 96 9.79 -9.02 -11.02
N LEU A 97 10.82 -8.48 -10.37
CA LEU A 97 12.10 -9.19 -10.19
C LEU A 97 11.96 -10.45 -9.33
N ALA A 98 11.08 -10.45 -8.33
CA ALA A 98 10.80 -11.65 -7.54
C ALA A 98 10.17 -12.77 -8.37
N GLU A 99 9.33 -12.42 -9.35
CA GLU A 99 8.62 -13.37 -10.21
C GLU A 99 9.48 -13.90 -11.36
N ILE A 100 10.19 -13.01 -12.08
CA ILE A 100 10.94 -13.37 -13.30
C ILE A 100 12.42 -13.64 -13.04
N SER A 101 12.91 -13.30 -11.84
CA SER A 101 14.32 -13.22 -11.46
C SER A 101 15.12 -12.16 -12.24
N ALA A 102 16.31 -11.79 -11.76
CA ALA A 102 17.24 -10.98 -12.55
C ALA A 102 17.96 -11.77 -13.66
N ASN A 103 17.86 -13.11 -13.67
CA ASN A 103 18.52 -13.94 -14.65
C ASN A 103 17.62 -14.21 -15.87
N MET A 104 17.89 -13.48 -16.95
CA MET A 104 17.15 -13.63 -18.21
C MET A 104 17.51 -14.90 -19.00
N SER A 105 18.47 -15.74 -18.59
CA SER A 105 18.74 -17.03 -19.26
C SER A 105 17.54 -17.99 -19.20
N ASN A 106 16.62 -17.77 -18.25
CA ASN A 106 15.37 -18.52 -18.13
C ASN A 106 14.38 -18.21 -19.27
N PHE A 107 14.57 -17.08 -19.96
CA PHE A 107 13.75 -16.61 -21.06
C PHE A 107 14.61 -16.40 -22.30
N PRO A 108 14.65 -17.36 -23.24
CA PRO A 108 15.48 -17.27 -24.44
C PRO A 108 15.19 -16.04 -25.32
N SER A 109 13.98 -15.46 -25.21
CA SER A 109 13.64 -14.18 -25.82
C SER A 109 12.53 -13.46 -25.04
N GLU A 110 12.34 -12.18 -25.33
CA GLU A 110 11.24 -11.36 -24.80
C GLU A 110 9.85 -11.97 -25.09
N GLY A 111 9.71 -12.69 -26.21
CA GLY A 111 8.49 -13.42 -26.54
C GLY A 111 8.22 -14.59 -25.59
N HIS A 112 9.27 -15.25 -25.06
CA HIS A 112 9.10 -16.29 -24.04
C HIS A 112 8.62 -15.70 -22.73
N LEU A 113 9.16 -14.54 -22.33
CA LEU A 113 8.72 -13.82 -21.15
C LEU A 113 7.26 -13.34 -21.30
N ALA A 114 6.90 -12.76 -22.44
CA ALA A 114 5.54 -12.31 -22.72
C ALA A 114 4.53 -13.47 -22.79
N SER A 115 4.96 -14.64 -23.28
CA SER A 115 4.15 -15.86 -23.27
C SER A 115 3.94 -16.39 -21.85
N TRP A 116 5.01 -16.42 -21.05
CA TRP A 116 4.97 -16.82 -19.64
C TRP A 116 4.07 -15.91 -18.80
N GLY A 117 4.20 -14.59 -18.96
CA GLY A 117 3.38 -13.59 -18.28
C GLY A 117 1.93 -13.52 -18.76
N GLY A 118 1.50 -14.41 -19.67
CA GLY A 118 0.13 -14.42 -20.18
C GLY A 118 -0.21 -13.15 -20.95
N LEU A 119 0.73 -12.56 -21.70
CA LEU A 119 0.50 -11.40 -22.57
C LEU A 119 0.40 -11.80 -24.05
N SER A 120 0.69 -13.08 -24.36
CA SER A 120 0.61 -13.62 -25.72
C SER A 120 -0.68 -14.44 -25.96
N PRO A 121 -1.33 -14.31 -27.12
CA PRO A 121 -2.42 -15.19 -27.54
C PRO A 121 -2.00 -16.66 -27.54
N GLY A 122 -2.88 -17.56 -27.10
CA GLY A 122 -2.58 -19.00 -27.08
C GLY A 122 -2.44 -19.58 -28.49
N ASN A 123 -1.33 -20.26 -28.78
CA ASN A 123 -1.12 -20.95 -30.07
C ASN A 123 -1.70 -22.38 -30.05
N ASN A 124 -3.03 -22.49 -30.02
CA ASN A 124 -3.72 -23.78 -29.99
C ASN A 124 -4.04 -24.28 -31.40
N GLU A 125 -3.17 -25.07 -31.99
CA GLU A 125 -3.37 -25.68 -33.31
C GLU A 125 -3.27 -27.20 -33.24
N SER A 126 -4.21 -27.91 -33.86
CA SER A 126 -4.19 -29.37 -33.97
C SER A 126 -4.60 -29.77 -35.38
N ALA A 127 -3.80 -30.60 -36.04
CA ALA A 127 -4.05 -31.07 -37.41
C ALA A 127 -4.39 -29.93 -38.41
N GLY A 128 -3.67 -28.81 -38.35
CA GLY A 128 -3.87 -27.66 -39.23
C GLY A 128 -5.09 -26.78 -38.90
N LYS A 129 -5.87 -27.10 -37.85
CA LYS A 129 -7.00 -26.29 -37.41
C LYS A 129 -6.64 -25.46 -36.19
N LYS A 130 -6.68 -24.13 -36.35
CA LYS A 130 -6.57 -23.16 -35.24
C LYS A 130 -7.81 -23.22 -34.36
N ARG A 131 -7.59 -23.38 -33.05
CA ARG A 131 -8.58 -23.31 -31.98
C ARG A 131 -8.49 -21.93 -31.29
N SER A 132 -9.13 -21.79 -30.13
CA SER A 132 -9.16 -20.53 -29.38
C SER A 132 -7.75 -19.96 -29.15
N THR A 133 -7.57 -18.71 -29.53
CA THR A 133 -6.36 -17.88 -29.35
C THR A 133 -6.44 -17.00 -28.11
N ARG A 134 -7.40 -17.26 -27.21
CA ARG A 134 -7.52 -16.48 -25.98
C ARG A 134 -6.20 -16.52 -25.20
N VAL A 135 -5.84 -15.38 -24.66
CA VAL A 135 -4.71 -15.23 -23.76
C VAL A 135 -4.95 -16.13 -22.54
N LYS A 136 -3.92 -16.90 -22.14
CA LYS A 136 -4.00 -17.79 -20.98
C LYS A 136 -4.16 -16.97 -19.70
N GLU A 137 -4.91 -17.51 -18.73
CA GLU A 137 -4.83 -17.02 -17.36
C GLU A 137 -3.41 -17.23 -16.83
N ILE A 138 -2.93 -16.23 -16.09
CA ILE A 138 -1.58 -16.20 -15.54
C ILE A 138 -1.51 -17.30 -14.47
N ASN A 139 -0.56 -18.24 -14.59
CA ASN A 139 -0.28 -19.20 -13.54
C ASN A 139 0.62 -18.53 -12.50
N ILE A 140 0.01 -17.87 -11.52
CA ILE A 140 0.67 -17.42 -10.28
C ILE A 140 0.16 -18.29 -9.14
#